data_AF-A0A7S3M495-F1
#
_entry.id   AF-A0A7S3M495-F1
#
_cell.length_a   1.000
_cell.length_b   1.000
_cell.length_c   1.000
_cell.angle_alpha   90.00
_cell.angle_beta   90.00
_cell.angle_gamma   90.00
#
_symmetry.space_group_name_H-M   'P 1'
#
loop_
_entity.id
_entity.type
_entity.pdbx_description
1 polymer ?
#
loop_
_entity_poly.entity_id
_entity_poly.type
_entity_poly.pdbx_seq_one_letter_code
_entity_poly.pdbx_strand_id
1 'polypeptide(L)'
;GNYSIIAGVGSSLAKETLPRLAAKLDVQPVTDIIEVGAEEGVFKRPMYAGNAIATVKSSDSVKVLTFRPTAFEPAAKGAPVPVESVKTEIYLSAGIQWLSDSEKL
;
A
#
# COMPACT_ATOMS: atom_id res chain seq x y z
N GLY A 1 -1.88 2.53 -16.54
CA GLY A 1 -3.15 3.17 -16.16
C GLY A 1 -2.84 4.44 -15.38
N ASN A 2 -3.65 5.48 -15.54
CA ASN A 2 -3.53 6.71 -14.75
C ASN A 2 -4.30 6.54 -13.44
N TYR A 3 -3.61 6.10 -12.39
CA TYR A 3 -4.20 5.92 -11.05
C TYR A 3 -3.92 7.14 -10.18
N SER A 4 -4.94 7.68 -9.53
CA SER A 4 -4.82 8.76 -8.53
C SER A 4 -4.66 8.24 -7.10
N ILE A 5 -5.02 6.98 -6.85
CA ILE A 5 -4.91 6.32 -5.55
C ILE A 5 -4.34 4.92 -5.77
N ILE A 6 -3.31 4.58 -5.01
CA ILE A 6 -2.73 3.25 -4.95
C ILE A 6 -2.71 2.84 -3.48
N ALA A 7 -3.46 1.81 -3.13
CA ALA A 7 -3.68 1.44 -1.75
C ALA A 7 -3.47 -0.05 -1.50
N GLY A 8 -3.08 -0.38 -0.27
CA GLY A 8 -3.03 -1.74 0.23
C GLY A 8 -3.45 -1.84 1.69
N VAL A 9 -3.65 -3.07 2.16
CA VAL A 9 -3.71 -3.36 3.60
C VAL A 9 -2.31 -3.23 4.21
N GLY A 10 -2.19 -2.91 5.50
CA GLY A 10 -0.93 -2.87 6.25
C GLY A 10 -0.21 -4.22 6.42
N SER A 11 -0.15 -5.05 5.38
CA SER A 11 0.55 -6.33 5.30
C SER A 11 2.05 -6.16 5.01
N SER A 12 2.83 -7.23 5.17
CA SER A 12 4.26 -7.23 4.85
C SER A 12 4.52 -6.84 3.40
N LEU A 13 3.75 -7.39 2.45
CA LEU A 13 3.91 -7.07 1.03
C LEU A 13 3.74 -5.57 0.74
N ALA A 14 2.67 -4.96 1.27
CA ALA A 14 2.42 -3.54 1.06
C ALA A 14 3.48 -2.66 1.73
N LYS A 15 3.93 -3.02 2.94
CA LYS A 15 4.97 -2.30 3.69
C LYS A 15 6.33 -2.34 2.99
N GLU A 16 6.63 -3.41 2.26
CA GLU A 16 7.88 -3.56 1.50
C GLU A 16 7.83 -2.89 0.11
N THR A 17 6.68 -2.87 -0.54
CA THR A 17 6.54 -2.45 -1.95
C THR A 17 6.06 -1.02 -2.13
N LEU A 18 5.06 -0.58 -1.36
CA LEU A 18 4.44 0.73 -1.55
C LEU A 18 5.37 1.90 -1.25
N PRO A 19 6.26 1.86 -0.23
CA PRO A 19 7.24 2.94 -0.05
C PRO A 19 8.20 3.08 -1.23
N ARG A 20 8.59 1.98 -1.89
CA ARG A 20 9.45 2.01 -3.09
C ARG A 20 8.71 2.61 -4.28
N LEU A 21 7.43 2.26 -4.43
CA LEU A 21 6.57 2.87 -5.44
C LEU A 21 6.37 4.36 -5.19
N ALA A 22 6.08 4.75 -3.94
CA ALA A 22 5.91 6.15 -3.56
C ALA A 22 7.18 6.97 -3.84
N ALA A 23 8.35 6.42 -3.51
CA ALA A 23 9.63 7.05 -3.84
C ALA A 23 9.83 7.22 -5.35
N LYS A 24 9.44 6.23 -6.17
CA LYS A 24 9.52 6.33 -7.64
C LYS A 24 8.58 7.40 -8.21
N LEU A 25 7.45 7.65 -7.55
CA LEU A 25 6.47 8.65 -7.93
C LEU A 25 6.75 10.03 -7.30
N ASP A 26 7.75 10.14 -6.43
CA ASP A 26 8.07 11.34 -5.64
C ASP A 26 6.88 11.86 -4.82
N VAL A 27 6.20 10.95 -4.11
CA VAL A 27 5.04 11.27 -3.24
C VAL A 27 5.24 10.71 -1.83
N GLN A 28 4.61 11.35 -0.85
CA GLN A 28 4.70 10.91 0.55
C GLN A 28 3.63 9.84 0.84
N PRO A 29 4.01 8.59 1.17
CA PRO A 29 3.03 7.57 1.53
C PRO A 29 2.39 7.89 2.89
N VAL A 30 1.07 7.63 2.99
CA VAL A 30 0.32 7.72 4.26
C VAL A 30 -0.06 6.31 4.70
N THR A 31 0.50 5.87 5.83
CA THR A 31 0.42 4.47 6.24
C THR A 31 -0.40 4.25 7.50
N ASP A 32 -0.93 3.04 7.65
CA ASP A 32 -1.67 2.57 8.85
C ASP A 32 -2.91 3.44 9.14
N ILE A 33 -3.62 3.82 8.08
CA ILE A 33 -4.83 4.64 8.16
C ILE A 33 -5.93 3.87 8.88
N ILE A 34 -6.60 4.57 9.80
CA ILE A 34 -7.74 4.07 10.58
C ILE A 34 -9.04 4.82 10.29
N GLU A 35 -8.98 5.98 9.64
CA GLU A 35 -10.15 6.76 9.26
C GLU A 35 -9.83 7.59 8.01
N VAL A 36 -10.82 7.75 7.11
CA VAL A 36 -10.77 8.68 5.98
C VAL A 36 -11.65 9.87 6.32
N GLY A 37 -11.09 11.08 6.24
CA GLY A 37 -11.79 12.32 6.54
C GLY A 37 -12.77 12.74 5.45
N ALA A 38 -13.60 13.75 5.74
CA ALA A 38 -14.58 14.28 4.79
C ALA A 38 -13.94 15.09 3.65
N GLU A 39 -12.82 15.75 3.93
CA GLU A 39 -12.03 16.45 2.91
C GLU A 39 -11.14 15.48 2.13
N GLU A 40 -10.95 15.76 0.84
CA GLU A 40 -10.06 14.95 0.01
C GLU A 40 -8.64 14.91 0.57
N GLY A 41 -8.08 13.71 0.63
CA GLY A 41 -6.70 13.49 1.06
C GLY A 41 -6.48 13.62 2.57
N VAL A 42 -7.55 13.79 3.37
CA VAL A 42 -7.46 13.82 4.83
C VAL A 42 -7.62 12.41 5.40
N PHE A 43 -6.68 12.01 6.26
CA PHE A 43 -6.65 10.69 6.87
C PHE A 43 -6.31 10.80 8.36
N LYS A 44 -6.81 9.85 9.17
CA LYS A 44 -6.31 9.65 10.52
C LYS A 44 -5.48 8.39 10.62
N ARG A 45 -4.37 8.49 11.34
CA ARG A 45 -3.47 7.36 11.62
C ARG A 45 -2.96 7.42 13.05
N PRO A 46 -2.72 6.28 13.70
CA PRO A 46 -2.09 6.23 14.99
C PRO A 46 -0.60 6.61 14.90
N MET A 47 -0.10 7.21 15.97
CA MET A 47 1.31 7.49 16.26
C MET A 47 1.63 7.01 17.68
N TYR A 48 2.92 6.85 17.99
CA TYR A 48 3.40 6.44 19.32
C TYR A 48 2.71 5.18 19.85
N ALA A 49 2.77 4.09 19.07
CA ALA A 49 2.12 2.82 19.39
C ALA A 49 0.60 2.89 19.63
N GLY A 50 -0.08 3.90 19.08
CA GLY A 50 -1.54 4.05 19.19
C GLY A 50 -2.01 5.02 20.27
N ASN A 51 -1.10 5.60 21.06
CA ASN A 51 -1.45 6.55 22.11
C ASN A 51 -1.87 7.93 21.60
N ALA A 52 -1.50 8.27 20.36
CA ALA A 52 -1.91 9.50 19.72
C ALA A 52 -2.48 9.20 18.34
N ILE A 53 -3.47 9.99 17.91
CA ILE A 53 -4.02 9.95 16.56
C ILE A 53 -3.61 11.21 15.83
N ALA A 54 -2.87 11.06 14.74
CA ALA A 54 -2.56 12.14 13.82
C ALA A 54 -3.70 12.29 12.81
N THR A 55 -4.08 13.53 12.52
CA THR A 55 -4.84 13.87 11.31
C THR A 55 -3.86 14.48 10.31
N VAL A 56 -3.79 13.92 9.12
CA VAL A 56 -2.86 14.35 8.06
C VAL A 56 -3.62 14.63 6.77
N LYS A 57 -3.14 15.58 5.97
CA LYS A 57 -3.67 15.87 4.63
C LYS A 57 -2.55 15.70 3.61
N SER A 58 -2.76 14.88 2.60
CA SER A 58 -1.85 14.77 1.44
C SER A 58 -2.36 15.64 0.31
N SER A 59 -1.48 16.51 -0.20
CA SER A 59 -1.67 17.31 -1.41
C SER A 59 -1.11 16.63 -2.67
N ASP A 60 -0.59 15.41 -2.54
CA ASP A 60 0.04 14.71 -3.66
C ASP A 60 -1.01 14.31 -4.71
N SER A 61 -0.60 14.38 -5.98
CA SER A 61 -1.44 14.03 -7.13
C SER A 61 -1.79 12.53 -7.15
N VAL A 62 -0.87 11.69 -6.69
CA VAL A 62 -1.08 10.26 -6.47
C VAL A 62 -0.93 9.93 -4.99
N LYS A 63 -1.97 9.36 -4.40
CA LYS A 63 -1.99 9.00 -2.97
C LYS A 63 -1.59 7.54 -2.82
N VAL A 64 -0.43 7.29 -2.20
CA VAL A 64 0.03 5.93 -1.89
C VAL A 64 -0.30 5.62 -0.43
N LEU A 65 -1.23 4.70 -0.20
CA LEU A 65 -1.89 4.52 1.08
C LEU A 65 -1.75 3.09 1.63
N THR A 66 -1.65 2.96 2.95
CA THR A 66 -1.97 1.67 3.61
C THR A 66 -3.02 1.83 4.70
N PHE A 67 -3.91 0.84 4.80
CA PHE A 67 -5.00 0.81 5.77
C PHE A 67 -4.77 -0.25 6.83
N ARG A 68 -5.11 0.08 8.08
CA ARG A 68 -5.12 -0.88 9.19
C ARG A 68 -6.28 -1.88 8.97
N PRO A 69 -6.01 -3.19 8.87
CA PRO A 69 -7.05 -4.17 8.53
C PRO A 69 -8.22 -4.21 9.50
N THR A 70 -8.00 -3.90 10.78
CA THR A 70 -9.04 -3.95 11.83
C THR A 70 -9.83 -2.65 11.98
N ALA A 71 -9.54 -1.61 11.20
CA ALA A 71 -10.16 -0.30 11.37
C ALA A 71 -11.41 -0.10 10.50
N PHE A 72 -11.64 -0.98 9.53
CA PHE A 72 -12.74 -0.88 8.58
C PHE A 72 -13.50 -2.19 8.52
N GLU A 73 -14.83 -2.09 8.48
CA GLU A 73 -15.68 -3.24 8.24
C GLU A 73 -15.44 -3.81 6.84
N PRO A 74 -15.49 -5.13 6.65
CA PRO A 74 -15.41 -5.74 5.33
C PRO A 74 -16.49 -5.19 4.40
N ALA A 75 -16.10 -4.84 3.18
CA ALA A 75 -17.06 -4.46 2.15
C ALA A 75 -17.94 -5.65 1.74
N ALA A 76 -19.16 -5.38 1.31
CA ALA A 76 -20.02 -6.38 0.71
C ALA A 76 -19.36 -6.97 -0.55
N LYS A 77 -19.70 -8.22 -0.89
CA LYS A 77 -19.19 -8.88 -2.09
C LYS A 77 -19.67 -8.12 -3.34
N GLY A 78 -18.72 -7.70 -4.18
CA GLY A 78 -18.99 -7.02 -5.43
C GLY A 78 -19.35 -7.97 -6.59
N ALA A 79 -19.73 -7.37 -7.73
CA ALA A 79 -19.90 -8.10 -8.98
C ALA A 79 -18.54 -8.62 -9.51
N PRO A 80 -18.54 -9.71 -10.31
CA PRO A 80 -17.33 -10.16 -11.00
C PRO A 80 -16.74 -9.06 -11.88
N VAL A 81 -15.41 -8.97 -11.93
CA VAL A 81 -14.66 -8.04 -12.77
C VAL A 81 -13.77 -8.80 -13.75
N PRO A 82 -13.45 -8.24 -14.93
CA PRO A 82 -12.52 -8.84 -15.88
C PRO A 82 -11.15 -9.09 -15.24
N VAL A 83 -10.54 -10.22 -15.56
CA VAL A 83 -9.18 -10.57 -15.14
C VAL A 83 -8.22 -10.26 -16.29
N GLU A 84 -7.22 -9.43 -16.01
CA GLU A 84 -6.16 -9.09 -16.96
C GLU A 84 -4.82 -9.64 -16.48
N SER A 85 -4.10 -10.31 -17.36
CA SER A 85 -2.75 -10.81 -17.07
C SER A 85 -1.73 -9.69 -17.20
N VAL A 86 -1.03 -9.38 -16.10
CA VAL A 86 0.07 -8.42 -16.11
C VAL A 86 1.37 -9.16 -16.42
N LYS A 87 2.06 -8.76 -17.50
CA LYS A 87 3.41 -9.25 -17.78
C LYS A 87 4.39 -8.60 -16.79
N THR A 88 5.07 -9.41 -15.98
CA THR A 88 6.18 -8.97 -15.13
C THR A 88 7.49 -9.22 -15.87
N GLU A 89 8.30 -8.19 -16.05
CA GLU A 89 9.72 -8.38 -16.35
C GLU A 89 10.44 -8.65 -15.03
N ILE A 90 11.00 -9.85 -14.90
CA ILE A 90 11.85 -10.21 -13.77
C ILE A 90 13.19 -9.52 -14.00
N TYR A 91 13.47 -8.47 -13.24
CA TYR A 91 14.81 -7.88 -13.23
C TYR A 91 15.80 -8.88 -12.62
N LEU A 92 16.48 -9.68 -13.45
CA LEU A 92 17.63 -10.51 -13.08
C LEU A 92 18.87 -9.67 -12.72
N SER A 93 18.75 -8.35 -12.64
CA SER A 93 19.87 -7.42 -12.60
C SER A 93 20.24 -7.01 -11.18
N ALA A 94 20.95 -7.91 -10.48
CA ALA A 94 21.85 -7.54 -9.39
C ALA A 94 23.13 -8.42 -9.35
N GLY A 95 23.37 -9.26 -10.37
CA GLY A 95 24.47 -10.25 -10.35
C GLY A 95 24.27 -11.36 -9.30
N ILE A 96 23.08 -11.42 -8.67
CA ILE A 96 22.73 -12.44 -7.68
C ILE A 96 21.80 -13.44 -8.36
N GLN A 97 22.27 -14.68 -8.44
CA GLN A 97 21.52 -15.79 -9.03
C GLN A 97 20.89 -16.61 -7.90
N TRP A 98 19.58 -16.82 -7.98
CA TRP A 98 18.89 -17.76 -7.10
C TRP A 98 19.34 -19.19 -7.47
N LEU A 99 19.85 -19.96 -6.50
CA LEU A 99 20.43 -21.28 -6.73
C LEU A 99 19.45 -22.41 -6.42
N SER A 100 18.82 -22.38 -5.25
CA SER A 100 17.69 -23.24 -4.86
C SER A 100 17.20 -22.86 -3.45
N ASP A 101 15.96 -23.22 -3.11
CA ASP A 101 15.54 -23.35 -1.71
C ASP A 101 15.92 -24.75 -1.23
N SER A 102 16.78 -24.87 -0.21
CA SER A 102 16.92 -26.13 0.50
C SER A 102 15.78 -26.22 1.52
N GLU A 103 14.80 -27.08 1.27
CA GLU A 103 13.86 -27.49 2.31
C GLU A 103 14.66 -28.09 3.47
N LYS A 104 14.70 -27.40 4.61
CA LYS A 104 15.01 -28.07 5.86
C LYS A 104 13.76 -28.88 6.21
N LEU A 105 13.83 -30.18 5.90
CA LEU A 105 12.99 -31.20 6.53
C LEU A 105 13.10 -31.13 8.06
#